data_AF-A0A7J3QI68-F1
#
_entry.id   AF-A0A7J3QI68-F1
#
_cell.length_a   1.000
_cell.length_b   1.000
_cell.length_c   1.000
_cell.angle_alpha   90.00
_cell.angle_beta   90.00
_cell.angle_gamma   90.00
#
_symmetry.space_group_name_H-M   'P 1'
#
loop_
_entity.id
_entity.type
_entity.pdbx_description
1 polymer ?
#
loop_
_entity_poly.entity_id
_entity_poly.type
_entity_poly.pdbx_seq_one_letter_code
_entity_poly.pdbx_strand_id
1 'polypeptide(L)' 'MVHVRVEDAVGILRRAGCSASVIEHCLTVRRIALRLAREIERRGVKIDVELVGDGAALHDIGRARTHGV' A
#
# COMPACT_ATOMS: atom_id res chain seq x y z
N MET A 1 11.47 11.74 -6.86
CA MET A 1 10.99 10.34 -6.79
C MET A 1 9.51 10.36 -7.08
N VAL A 2 8.98 9.36 -7.80
CA VAL A 2 7.55 9.29 -8.14
C VAL A 2 6.88 8.36 -7.13
N HIS A 3 5.89 8.87 -6.40
CA HIS A 3 5.09 8.09 -5.45
C HIS A 3 3.69 7.86 -6.00
N VAL A 4 3.04 6.79 -5.56
CA VAL A 4 1.75 6.35 -6.08
C VAL A 4 0.63 7.04 -5.30
N ARG A 5 -0.19 7.82 -6.00
CA ARG A 5 -1.42 8.38 -5.40
C ARG A 5 -2.39 7.24 -5.09
N VAL A 6 -3.25 7.42 -4.09
CA VAL A 6 -4.21 6.40 -3.66
C VAL A 6 -5.12 5.97 -4.82
N GLU A 7 -5.55 6.92 -5.63
CA GLU A 7 -6.43 6.69 -6.79
C GLU A 7 -5.72 5.86 -7.86
N ASP A 8 -4.42 6.13 -8.07
CA ASP A 8 -3.59 5.38 -9.01
C ASP A 8 -3.38 3.93 -8.53
N ALA A 9 -3.11 3.73 -7.23
CA ALA A 9 -2.99 2.41 -6.62
C ALA A 9 -4.28 1.59 -6.76
N VAL A 10 -5.43 2.18 -6.44
CA VAL A 10 -6.74 1.55 -6.63
C VAL A 10 -6.96 1.19 -8.11
N GLY A 11 -6.60 2.08 -9.03
CA GLY A 11 -6.67 1.82 -10.47
C GLY A 11 -5.79 0.65 -10.90
N ILE A 12 -4.55 0.58 -10.40
CA ILE A 12 -3.61 -0.53 -10.66
C ILE A 12 -4.18 -1.85 -10.16
N LEU A 13 -4.63 -1.92 -8.91
CA LEU A 13 -5.17 -3.15 -8.31
C LEU A 13 -6.44 -3.63 -9.04
N ARG A 14 -7.34 -2.71 -9.41
CA ARG A 14 -8.53 -3.04 -10.22
C ARG A 14 -8.14 -3.62 -11.57
N ARG A 15 -7.20 -2.99 -12.28
CA ARG A 15 -6.72 -3.49 -13.59
C ARG A 15 -5.98 -4.82 -13.47
N ALA A 16 -5.30 -5.06 -12.35
CA ALA A 16 -4.66 -6.35 -12.09
C ALA A 16 -5.70 -7.47 -11.94
N GLY A 17 -6.89 -7.17 -11.44
CA GLY A 17 -7.97 -8.13 -11.17
C GLY A 17 -8.19 -8.40 -9.68
N CYS A 18 -7.68 -7.55 -8.79
CA CYS A 18 -7.94 -7.66 -7.36
C CYS A 18 -9.42 -7.41 -7.06
N SER A 19 -10.00 -8.22 -6.16
CA SER A 19 -11.35 -7.97 -5.65
C SER A 19 -11.43 -6.67 -4.84
N ALA A 20 -12.64 -6.15 -4.66
CA ALA A 20 -12.88 -5.01 -3.78
C ALA A 20 -12.34 -5.23 -2.36
N SER A 21 -12.47 -6.46 -1.83
CA SER A 21 -11.95 -6.83 -0.50
C SER A 21 -10.43 -6.79 -0.42
N VAL A 22 -9.70 -7.19 -1.48
CA VAL A 22 -8.24 -7.04 -1.53
C VAL A 22 -7.84 -5.57 -1.60
N ILE A 23 -8.55 -4.76 -2.38
CA ILE A 23 -8.28 -3.32 -2.46
C ILE A 23 -8.49 -2.64 -1.10
N GLU A 24 -9.60 -2.93 -0.43
CA GLU A 24 -9.89 -2.42 0.92
C GLU A 24 -8.85 -2.86 1.95
N HIS A 25 -8.41 -4.12 1.85
CA HIS A 25 -7.30 -4.64 2.66
C HIS A 25 -6.02 -3.81 2.46
N CYS A 26 -5.57 -3.61 1.21
CA CYS A 26 -4.39 -2.81 0.91
C CYS A 26 -4.50 -1.37 1.43
N LEU A 27 -5.66 -0.73 1.27
CA LEU A 27 -5.88 0.65 1.77
C LEU A 27 -5.84 0.72 3.31
N THR A 28 -6.37 -0.30 3.98
CA THR A 28 -6.32 -0.43 5.44
C THR A 28 -4.88 -0.61 5.92
N VAL A 29 -4.11 -1.50 5.27
CA VAL A 29 -2.69 -1.72 5.56
C VAL A 29 -1.89 -0.44 5.33
N ARG A 30 -2.09 0.26 4.20
CA ARG A 30 -1.46 1.55 3.91
C ARG A 30 -1.70 2.58 5.02
N ARG A 31 -2.94 2.72 5.50
CA ARG A 31 -3.26 3.65 6.59
C ARG A 31 -2.48 3.33 7.86
N ILE A 32 -2.42 2.05 8.24
CA ILE A 32 -1.69 1.60 9.44
C ILE A 32 -0.18 1.79 9.25
N ALA A 33 0.35 1.40 8.09
CA ALA A 33 1.76 1.52 7.75
C ALA A 33 2.24 2.98 7.80
N LEU A 34 1.48 3.91 7.22
CA LEU A 34 1.79 5.35 7.29
C LEU A 34 1.74 5.90 8.72
N ARG A 35 0.80 5.44 9.55
CA ARG A 35 0.77 5.82 10.98
C ARG A 35 2.04 5.39 11.69
N LEU A 36 2.43 4.12 11.51
CA LEU A 36 3.63 3.55 12.12
C LEU A 36 4.91 4.22 11.59
N ALA A 37 5.02 4.41 10.27
CA ALA A 37 6.16 5.07 9.64
C ALA A 37 6.38 6.47 10.20
N ARG A 38 5.31 7.26 10.35
CA ARG A 38 5.38 8.60 10.97
C ARG A 38 5.71 8.53 12.47
N GLU A 39 5.21 7.53 13.20
CA GLU A 39 5.59 7.33 14.60
C GLU A 39 7.10 7.03 14.76
N ILE A 40 7.66 6.24 13.85
CA ILE A 40 9.08 5.88 13.85
C ILE A 40 9.94 7.07 13.37
N GLU A 41 9.50 7.80 12.33
CA GLU A 41 10.14 9.03 11.86
C GLU A 41 10.25 10.08 12.97
N ARG A 42 9.17 10.27 13.76
CA ARG A 42 9.18 11.16 14.94
C ARG A 42 10.17 10.76 16.03
N ARG A 43 10.66 9.52 16.04
CA ARG A 43 11.71 9.05 16.95
C ARG A 43 13.13 9.28 16.42
N GLY A 44 13.27 10.02 15.31
CA GLY A 44 14.56 10.38 14.71
C GLY A 44 15.11 9.32 13.74
N VAL A 45 14.34 8.29 13.40
CA VAL A 45 14.73 7.30 12.41
C VAL A 45 14.41 7.83 11.02
N LYS A 46 15.40 7.87 10.13
CA LYS A 46 15.18 8.27 8.75
C LYS A 46 14.37 7.19 8.01
N ILE A 47 13.12 7.49 7.68
CA ILE A 47 12.22 6.61 6.94
C ILE A 47 11.67 7.37 5.74
N ASP A 48 11.56 6.67 4.61
CA ASP A 48 10.77 7.16 3.50
C ASP A 48 9.30 6.76 3.69
N VAL A 49 8.52 7.69 4.26
CA VAL A 49 7.13 7.45 4.62
C VAL A 49 6.27 7.16 3.38
N GLU A 50 6.55 7.82 2.26
CA GLU A 50 5.80 7.65 1.03
C GLU A 50 6.10 6.29 0.37
N LEU A 51 7.37 5.85 0.37
CA LEU A 51 7.74 4.51 -0.10
C LEU A 51 7.07 3.39 0.73
N VAL A 52 6.95 3.58 2.05
CA VAL A 52 6.18 2.66 2.90
C VAL A 52 4.71 2.63 2.49
N GLY A 53 4.14 3.80 2.18
CA GLY A 53 2.78 3.92 1.66
C GLY A 53 2.58 3.19 0.33
N ASP A 54 3.50 3.36 -0.61
CA ASP A 54 3.49 2.74 -1.93
C ASP A 54 3.57 1.21 -1.82
N GLY A 55 4.52 0.71 -1.03
CA GLY A 55 4.69 -0.71 -0.77
C GLY A 55 3.44 -1.33 -0.15
N ALA A 56 2.88 -0.70 0.89
CA ALA A 56 1.66 -1.18 1.53
C ALA A 56 0.45 -1.20 0.58
N ALA A 57 0.32 -0.20 -0.30
CA ALA A 57 -0.78 -0.11 -1.25
C ALA A 57 -0.76 -1.22 -2.32
N LEU A 58 0.43 -1.69 -2.72
CA LEU A 58 0.60 -2.60 -3.85
C LEU A 58 1.06 -4.01 -3.47
N HIS A 59 1.38 -4.27 -2.20
CA HIS A 59 1.99 -5.54 -1.75
C HIS A 59 1.24 -6.80 -2.20
N ASP A 60 -0.09 -6.71 -2.26
CA ASP A 60 -0.99 -7.83 -2.51
C ASP A 60 -1.45 -7.94 -3.98
N ILE A 61 -0.84 -7.19 -4.91
CA ILE A 61 -1.23 -7.18 -6.33
C ILE A 61 -1.20 -8.57 -6.97
N GLY A 62 -0.31 -9.46 -6.51
CA GLY A 62 -0.20 -10.85 -6.97
C GLY A 62 -1.46 -11.69 -6.70
N ARG A 63 -2.29 -11.30 -5.73
CA ARG A 63 -3.54 -12.01 -5.39
C ARG A 63 -4.58 -11.97 -6.51
N ALA A 64 -4.39 -11.12 -7.52
CA ALA A 64 -5.20 -11.11 -8.72
C ALA A 64 -4.92 -12.29 -9.68
N ARG A 65 -3.88 -13.08 -9.43
CA ARG A 65 -3.48 -14.24 -10.25
C ARG A 65 -3.47 -15.52 -9.44
N THR A 66 -2.94 -15.46 -8.23
CA THR A 66 -2.90 -16.59 -7.31
C THR A 66 -3.81 -16.26 -6.13
N HIS A 67 -4.84 -17.06 -5.90
CA HIS A 67 -5.82 -16.83 -4.82
C HIS A 67 -5.24 -17.08 -3.41
N GLY A 68 -3.94 -17.33 -3.27
CA GLY A 68 -3.25 -17.66 -2.01
C GLY A 68 -2.09 -16.71 -1.69
N VAL A 69 -1.72 -16.72 -0.41
CA VAL A 69 -0.46 -16.18 0.15
C VAL A 69 0.64 -17.21 -0.04
#